data_AF-X1PED3-F1
#
_entry.id   AF-X1PED3-F1
#
_cell.length_a   1.000
_cell.length_b   1.000
_cell.length_c   1.000
_cell.angle_alpha   90.00
_cell.angle_beta   90.00
_cell.angle_gamma   90.00
#
_symmetry.space_group_name_H-M   'P 1'
#
loop_
_entity.id
_entity.type
_entity.pdbx_description
1 polymer ?
#
loop_
_entity_poly.entity_id
_entity_poly.type
_entity_poly.pdbx_seq_one_letter_code
_entity_poly.pdbx_strand_id
1 'polypeptide(L)'
;TNVQQHLVPLFEENGVDMVFNGHSHVYERYLHNGIYYIVTGGGGAPLSTLQVDNEEPIRQVGETTFHHCVIDVDVPGQSLTMSARYNSGTAFDTITITRTEMASNPNPADLAKNVPLDTVLSWRAGIDAVSHDVYFGTN
;
A
#
# COMPACT_ATOMS: atom_id res chain seq x y z
N THR A 1 10.83 23.53 -11.72
CA THR A 1 9.45 23.02 -11.74
C THR A 1 9.31 22.06 -10.59
N ASN A 2 8.30 22.21 -9.73
CA ASN A 2 8.10 21.30 -8.61
C ASN A 2 7.44 20.02 -9.15
N VAL A 3 8.19 18.92 -9.26
CA VAL A 3 7.72 17.64 -9.80
C VAL A 3 6.52 17.10 -9.01
N GLN A 4 6.46 17.37 -7.71
CA GLN A 4 5.38 16.88 -6.84
C GLN A 4 4.02 17.47 -7.22
N GLN A 5 3.97 18.75 -7.63
CA GLN A 5 2.72 19.42 -8.02
C GLN A 5 2.01 18.78 -9.23
N HIS A 6 2.74 18.00 -10.03
CA HIS A 6 2.19 17.33 -11.21
C HIS A 6 2.00 15.83 -11.01
N LEU A 7 2.87 15.17 -10.25
CA LEU A 7 2.81 13.71 -10.08
C LEU A 7 1.97 13.25 -8.90
N VAL A 8 1.97 14.00 -7.78
CA VAL A 8 1.19 13.60 -6.59
C VAL A 8 -0.30 13.44 -6.90
N PRO A 9 -0.97 14.37 -7.62
CA PRO A 9 -2.37 14.16 -8.00
C PRO A 9 -2.60 12.91 -8.85
N LEU A 10 -1.64 12.56 -9.72
CA LEU A 10 -1.75 11.35 -10.55
C LEU A 10 -1.56 10.08 -9.72
N PHE A 11 -0.66 10.09 -8.74
CA PHE A 11 -0.49 8.95 -7.84
C PHE A 11 -1.75 8.69 -7.02
N GLU A 12 -2.37 9.76 -6.51
CA GLU A 12 -3.63 9.71 -5.78
C GLU A 12 -4.79 9.22 -6.66
N GLU A 13 -4.93 9.77 -7.88
CA GLU A 13 -5.98 9.38 -8.82
C GLU A 13 -5.88 7.90 -9.23
N ASN A 14 -4.66 7.37 -9.35
CA ASN A 14 -4.42 6.00 -9.81
C ASN A 14 -4.26 4.98 -8.66
N GLY A 15 -4.45 5.39 -7.41
CA GLY A 15 -4.38 4.49 -6.26
C GLY A 15 -3.01 3.86 -6.06
N VAL A 16 -1.94 4.63 -6.24
CA VAL A 16 -0.56 4.18 -5.99
C VAL A 16 -0.37 3.93 -4.49
N ASP A 17 0.12 2.75 -4.14
CA ASP A 17 0.37 2.38 -2.75
C ASP A 17 1.72 2.94 -2.21
N MET A 18 2.77 2.90 -3.05
CA MET A 18 4.11 3.37 -2.69
C MET A 18 4.87 4.00 -3.88
N VAL A 19 5.68 5.02 -3.59
CA VAL A 19 6.60 5.68 -4.53
C VAL A 19 8.03 5.53 -4.02
N PHE A 20 8.94 5.08 -4.89
CA PHE A 20 10.37 4.96 -4.57
C PHE A 20 11.19 5.97 -5.36
N ASN A 21 12.07 6.70 -4.68
CA ASN A 21 13.07 7.54 -5.32
C ASN A 21 14.45 7.40 -4.66
N GLY A 22 15.48 7.86 -5.37
CA GLY A 22 16.83 7.98 -4.85
C GLY A 22 17.26 9.44 -4.78
N HIS A 23 18.48 9.71 -5.27
CA HIS A 23 19.16 11.01 -5.27
C HIS A 23 19.70 11.45 -3.89
N SER A 24 18.84 11.59 -2.88
CA SER A 24 19.32 11.86 -1.51
C SER A 24 19.91 10.58 -0.92
N HIS A 25 21.19 10.58 -0.54
CA HIS A 25 21.91 9.38 -0.09
C HIS A 25 21.62 9.04 1.38
N VAL A 26 20.34 8.79 1.68
CA VAL A 26 19.78 8.43 2.98
C VAL A 26 18.60 7.48 2.77
N TYR A 27 18.10 6.90 3.86
CA TYR A 27 16.75 6.33 3.91
C TYR A 27 15.78 7.36 4.50
N GLU A 28 14.63 7.58 3.87
CA GLU A 28 13.51 8.32 4.46
C GLU A 28 12.17 7.71 4.05
N ARG A 29 11.20 7.72 4.97
CA ARG A 29 9.83 7.30 4.71
C ARG A 29 8.83 8.35 5.17
N TYR A 30 7.89 8.63 4.30
CA TYR A 30 6.76 9.52 4.52
C TYR A 30 5.46 8.79 4.20
N LEU A 31 4.36 9.25 4.79
CA LEU A 31 3.00 8.84 4.44
C LEU A 31 2.19 10.09 4.12
N HIS A 32 1.62 10.15 2.92
CA HIS A 32 0.80 11.28 2.49
C HIS A 32 -0.40 10.77 1.71
N ASN A 33 -1.61 11.14 2.15
CA ASN A 33 -2.88 10.75 1.53
C ASN A 33 -3.01 9.23 1.25
N GLY A 34 -2.49 8.41 2.17
CA GLY A 34 -2.53 6.95 2.05
C GLY A 34 -1.41 6.33 1.20
N ILE A 35 -0.53 7.15 0.61
CA ILE A 35 0.58 6.72 -0.23
C ILE A 35 1.88 6.82 0.57
N TYR A 36 2.67 5.74 0.58
CA TYR A 36 4.02 5.78 1.15
C TYR A 36 5.02 6.35 0.15
N TYR A 37 5.84 7.31 0.57
CA TYR A 37 6.94 7.85 -0.23
C TYR A 37 8.26 7.46 0.43
N ILE A 38 9.09 6.73 -0.32
CA ILE A 38 10.33 6.12 0.17
C ILE A 38 11.53 6.68 -0.60
N VAL A 39 12.40 7.37 0.12
CA VAL A 39 13.74 7.70 -0.34
C VAL A 39 14.66 6.54 0.02
N THR A 40 15.23 5.87 -0.99
CA THR A 40 16.14 4.71 -0.82
C THR A 40 17.49 4.97 -1.50
N GLY A 41 18.20 6.01 -1.07
CA GLY A 41 19.46 6.43 -1.69
C GLY A 41 20.73 5.87 -1.04
N GLY A 42 20.62 4.96 -0.07
CA GLY A 42 21.75 4.37 0.66
C GLY A 42 22.51 3.27 -0.10
N GLY A 43 22.55 3.32 -1.44
CA GLY A 43 23.07 2.23 -2.27
C GLY A 43 24.59 2.11 -2.38
N GLY A 44 25.37 3.08 -1.86
CA GLY A 44 26.84 2.98 -1.83
C GLY A 44 27.63 4.28 -2.01
N ALA A 45 26.99 5.37 -2.43
CA ALA A 45 27.63 6.70 -2.46
C ALA A 45 27.71 7.31 -1.04
N PRO A 46 28.63 8.28 -0.79
CA PRO A 46 28.75 8.90 0.53
C PRO A 46 27.40 9.40 1.07
N LEU A 47 27.10 9.01 2.31
CA LEU A 47 25.80 9.25 2.93
C LEU A 47 25.59 10.74 3.22
N SER A 48 24.37 11.21 2.99
CA SER A 48 23.97 12.59 3.32
C SER A 48 23.56 12.69 4.79
N THR A 49 23.60 13.89 5.36
CA THR A 49 23.05 14.13 6.70
C THR A 49 21.54 14.32 6.61
N LEU A 50 20.78 13.57 7.41
CA LEU A 50 19.35 13.81 7.59
C LEU A 50 19.11 15.25 8.06
N GLN A 51 18.27 15.96 7.33
CA GLN A 51 17.86 17.31 7.71
C GLN A 51 16.73 17.25 8.73
N VAL A 52 16.62 18.31 9.53
CA VAL A 52 15.44 18.54 10.36
C VAL A 52 14.23 18.63 9.44
N ASP A 53 13.17 17.92 9.79
CA ASP A 53 11.96 17.87 9.00
C ASP A 53 10.77 18.32 9.84
N ASN A 54 10.21 19.47 9.45
CA ASN A 54 9.17 20.18 10.18
C ASN A 54 8.01 20.60 9.24
N GLU A 55 7.99 20.11 8.00
CA GLU A 55 6.97 20.44 7.01
C GLU A 55 6.13 19.19 6.71
N GLU A 56 4.82 19.36 6.57
CA GLU A 56 3.94 18.23 6.25
C GLU A 56 4.08 17.83 4.76
N PRO A 57 4.09 16.52 4.42
CA PRO A 57 4.02 15.38 5.33
C PRO A 57 5.32 15.20 6.13
N ILE A 58 5.20 15.01 7.46
CA ILE A 58 6.37 14.79 8.32
C ILE A 58 6.91 13.36 8.14
N ARG A 59 8.24 13.24 8.06
CA ARG A 59 8.99 11.99 7.98
C ARG A 59 8.65 11.07 9.14
N GLN A 60 8.24 9.86 8.80
CA GLN A 60 7.95 8.80 9.78
C GLN A 60 9.23 8.08 10.22
N VAL A 61 10.16 7.83 9.29
CA VAL A 61 11.44 7.17 9.56
C VAL A 61 12.53 7.82 8.71
N GLY A 62 13.71 8.03 9.29
CA GLY A 62 14.89 8.50 8.56
C GLY A 62 16.13 7.84 9.10
N GLU A 63 17.01 7.36 8.22
CA GLU A 63 18.28 6.76 8.62
C GLU A 63 19.44 7.09 7.67
N THR A 64 20.57 7.52 8.26
CA THR A 64 21.82 7.75 7.53
C THR A 64 22.63 6.46 7.50
N THR A 65 22.27 5.54 6.61
CA THR A 65 22.91 4.22 6.52
C THR A 65 22.91 3.66 5.10
N PHE A 66 23.86 2.76 4.84
CA PHE A 66 23.82 1.93 3.63
C PHE A 66 22.77 0.85 3.79
N HIS A 67 21.89 0.74 2.80
CA HIS A 67 20.74 -0.17 2.85
C HIS A 67 20.25 -0.54 1.44
N HIS A 68 19.32 -1.47 1.42
CA HIS A 68 18.47 -1.76 0.27
C HIS A 68 17.04 -2.03 0.75
N CYS A 69 16.05 -1.83 -0.13
CA CYS A 69 14.67 -2.22 0.12
C CYS A 69 14.39 -3.60 -0.50
N VAL A 70 13.58 -4.40 0.19
CA VAL A 70 13.04 -5.67 -0.29
C VAL A 70 11.52 -5.55 -0.27
N ILE A 71 10.88 -5.99 -1.35
CA ILE A 71 9.42 -6.06 -1.49
C ILE A 71 9.04 -7.53 -1.57
N ASP A 72 8.35 -8.01 -0.54
CA ASP A 72 7.84 -9.37 -0.45
C ASP A 72 6.31 -9.31 -0.68
N VAL A 73 5.83 -10.01 -1.71
CA VAL A 73 4.39 -10.05 -2.07
C VAL A 73 3.81 -11.41 -1.72
N ASP A 74 2.83 -11.42 -0.84
CA ASP A 74 2.04 -12.59 -0.46
C ASP A 74 0.69 -12.54 -1.17
N VAL A 75 0.58 -13.25 -2.30
CA VAL A 75 -0.65 -13.31 -3.09
C VAL A 75 -1.79 -14.00 -2.32
N PRO A 76 -1.59 -15.19 -1.71
CA PRO A 76 -2.63 -15.80 -0.86
C PRO A 76 -3.09 -14.91 0.30
N GLY A 77 -2.16 -14.23 0.98
CA GLY A 77 -2.48 -13.32 2.08
C GLY A 77 -2.94 -11.93 1.63
N GLN A 78 -2.98 -11.66 0.32
CA GLN A 78 -3.31 -10.36 -0.27
C GLN A 78 -2.54 -9.20 0.37
N SER A 79 -1.25 -9.41 0.60
CA SER A 79 -0.41 -8.42 1.26
C SER A 79 0.91 -8.19 0.55
N LEU A 80 1.43 -6.99 0.71
CA LEU A 80 2.77 -6.61 0.29
C LEU A 80 3.49 -6.08 1.52
N THR A 81 4.69 -6.62 1.79
CA THR A 81 5.57 -6.15 2.84
C THR A 81 6.82 -5.54 2.23
N MET A 82 7.07 -4.26 2.50
CA MET A 82 8.33 -3.61 2.24
C MET A 82 9.21 -3.72 3.49
N SER A 83 10.49 -4.04 3.32
CA SER A 83 11.52 -3.94 4.37
C SER A 83 12.71 -3.13 3.88
N ALA A 84 13.13 -2.12 4.63
CA ALA A 84 14.44 -1.50 4.47
C ALA A 84 15.46 -2.25 5.34
N ARG A 85 16.55 -2.72 4.74
CA ARG A 85 17.50 -3.62 5.37
C ARG A 85 18.91 -3.05 5.32
N TYR A 86 19.63 -3.13 6.44
CA TYR A 86 21.06 -2.87 6.48
C TYR A 86 21.81 -3.81 5.53
N ASN A 87 23.08 -3.51 5.24
CA ASN A 87 23.93 -4.42 4.47
C ASN A 87 24.13 -5.79 5.13
N SER A 88 23.90 -5.91 6.44
CA SER A 88 23.87 -7.20 7.15
C SER A 88 22.65 -8.06 6.81
N GLY A 89 21.63 -7.50 6.15
CA GLY A 89 20.35 -8.13 5.87
C GLY A 89 19.29 -7.92 6.96
N THR A 90 19.66 -7.35 8.12
CA THR A 90 18.70 -7.03 9.19
C THR A 90 17.79 -5.89 8.76
N ALA A 91 16.47 -6.09 8.88
CA ALA A 91 15.49 -5.04 8.65
C ALA A 91 15.49 -4.02 9.79
N PHE A 92 15.45 -2.73 9.46
CA PHE A 92 15.30 -1.63 10.43
C PHE A 92 14.00 -0.86 10.24
N ASP A 93 13.35 -1.02 9.09
CA ASP A 93 12.01 -0.50 8.85
C ASP A 93 11.20 -1.50 8.02
N THR A 94 9.91 -1.60 8.35
CA THR A 94 8.97 -2.53 7.71
C THR A 94 7.59 -1.90 7.60
N ILE A 95 6.98 -2.03 6.42
CA ILE A 95 5.59 -1.63 6.13
C ILE A 95 4.88 -2.83 5.54
N THR A 96 3.67 -3.13 6.01
CA THR A 96 2.79 -4.10 5.37
C THR A 96 1.52 -3.43 4.92
N ILE A 97 1.19 -3.56 3.64
CA ILE A 97 -0.09 -3.16 3.07
C ILE A 97 -0.87 -4.45 2.83
N THR A 98 -2.09 -4.51 3.38
CA THR A 98 -3.01 -5.62 3.15
C THR A 98 -4.19 -5.12 2.35
N ARG A 99 -4.46 -5.76 1.22
CA ARG A 99 -5.58 -5.44 0.35
C ARG A 99 -6.75 -6.37 0.66
N THR A 100 -7.40 -6.17 1.81
CA THR A 100 -8.60 -6.95 2.17
C THR A 100 -9.85 -6.17 1.82
N GLU A 101 -10.35 -6.30 0.60
CA GLU A 101 -11.78 -6.09 0.39
C GLU A 101 -12.42 -7.43 0.07
N MET A 102 -13.24 -7.91 1.01
CA MET A 102 -14.13 -9.04 0.78
C MET A 102 -15.32 -8.61 -0.09
N ALA A 103 -15.99 -9.59 -0.69
CA ALA A 103 -17.28 -9.35 -1.33
C ALA A 103 -18.23 -8.65 -0.34
N SER A 104 -18.90 -7.59 -0.79
CA SER A 104 -19.70 -6.71 0.06
C SER A 104 -20.95 -6.19 -0.68
N ASN A 105 -21.82 -5.47 0.02
CA ASN A 105 -23.06 -4.91 -0.55
C ASN A 105 -23.94 -5.95 -1.29
N PRO A 106 -24.31 -7.08 -0.65
CA PRO A 106 -25.20 -8.04 -1.27
C PRO A 106 -26.57 -7.40 -1.56
N ASN A 107 -27.13 -7.73 -2.70
CA ASN A 107 -28.48 -7.43 -3.09
C ASN A 107 -29.13 -8.70 -3.67
N PRO A 108 -30.19 -9.24 -3.04
CA PRO A 108 -30.84 -8.74 -1.82
C PRO A 108 -29.91 -8.66 -0.62
N ALA A 109 -30.16 -7.70 0.27
CA ALA A 109 -29.43 -7.58 1.52
C ALA A 109 -29.67 -8.82 2.40
N ASP A 110 -28.74 -9.08 3.32
CA ASP A 110 -28.92 -10.13 4.31
C ASP A 110 -30.27 -9.97 5.04
N LEU A 111 -30.91 -11.11 5.33
CA LEU A 111 -32.24 -11.20 5.94
C LEU A 111 -33.41 -10.57 5.15
N ALA A 112 -33.22 -10.20 3.88
CA ALA A 112 -34.32 -9.73 3.04
C ALA A 112 -35.44 -10.78 2.95
N LYS A 113 -36.69 -10.35 3.20
CA LYS A 113 -37.89 -11.19 3.13
C LYS A 113 -38.73 -10.77 1.93
N ASN A 114 -39.59 -11.68 1.46
CA ASN A 114 -40.49 -11.45 0.32
C ASN A 114 -39.75 -11.01 -0.95
N VAL A 115 -38.53 -11.51 -1.13
CA VAL A 115 -37.73 -11.29 -2.35
C VAL A 115 -38.41 -12.04 -3.50
N PRO A 116 -38.73 -11.37 -4.63
CA PRO A 116 -39.28 -12.02 -5.82
C PRO A 116 -38.39 -13.16 -6.32
N LEU A 117 -38.98 -14.23 -6.83
CA LEU A 117 -38.26 -15.43 -7.30
C LEU A 117 -37.37 -15.17 -8.52
N ASP A 118 -37.59 -14.07 -9.23
CA ASP A 118 -36.83 -13.61 -10.40
C ASP A 118 -35.79 -12.52 -10.05
N THR A 119 -35.52 -12.31 -8.76
CA THR A 119 -34.53 -11.30 -8.33
C THR A 119 -33.12 -11.66 -8.78
N VAL A 120 -32.44 -10.70 -9.41
CA VAL A 120 -31.02 -10.82 -9.79
C VAL A 120 -30.15 -10.59 -8.57
N LEU A 121 -29.34 -11.58 -8.22
CA LEU A 121 -28.34 -11.48 -7.16
C LEU A 121 -27.17 -10.61 -7.63
N SER A 122 -26.74 -9.66 -6.80
CA SER A 122 -25.57 -8.81 -7.06
C SER A 122 -24.84 -8.47 -5.78
N TRP A 123 -23.55 -8.19 -5.90
CA TRP A 123 -22.69 -7.73 -4.80
C TRP A 123 -21.51 -6.96 -5.41
N ARG A 124 -20.81 -6.19 -4.58
CA ARG A 124 -19.47 -5.68 -4.91
C ARG A 124 -18.49 -6.82 -4.72
N ALA A 125 -17.80 -7.20 -5.80
CA ALA A 125 -16.73 -8.19 -5.75
C ALA A 125 -15.63 -7.75 -4.79
N GLY A 126 -14.94 -8.73 -4.20
CA GLY A 126 -13.69 -8.44 -3.50
C GLY A 126 -12.67 -7.86 -4.46
N ILE A 127 -11.76 -7.03 -3.94
CA ILE A 127 -10.67 -6.47 -4.74
C ILE A 127 -9.79 -7.65 -5.16
N ASP A 128 -9.68 -7.89 -6.47
CA ASP A 128 -9.00 -9.05 -7.08
C ASP A 128 -9.75 -10.40 -7.04
N ALA A 129 -11.04 -10.42 -6.73
CA ALA A 129 -11.85 -11.65 -6.82
C ALA A 129 -12.00 -12.11 -8.28
N VAL A 130 -11.37 -13.25 -8.63
CA VAL A 130 -11.48 -13.88 -9.97
C VAL A 130 -12.78 -14.67 -10.12
N SER A 131 -13.29 -15.23 -9.04
CA SER A 131 -14.55 -15.98 -9.00
C SER A 131 -15.21 -15.86 -7.62
N HIS A 132 -16.48 -16.23 -7.54
CA HIS A 132 -17.23 -16.33 -6.29
C HIS A 132 -18.00 -17.65 -6.26
N ASP A 133 -17.97 -18.35 -5.13
CA ASP A 133 -18.83 -19.50 -4.87
C ASP A 133 -20.10 -19.03 -4.17
N VAL A 134 -21.26 -19.37 -4.73
CA VAL A 134 -22.57 -19.01 -4.20
C VAL A 134 -23.26 -20.26 -3.70
N TYR A 135 -23.67 -20.25 -2.43
CA TYR A 135 -24.34 -21.37 -1.79
C TYR A 135 -25.79 -21.02 -1.48
N PHE A 136 -26.70 -21.92 -1.84
CA PHE A 136 -28.12 -21.85 -1.46
C PHE A 136 -28.41 -22.91 -0.40
N GLY A 137 -29.19 -22.55 0.61
CA GLY A 137 -29.60 -23.45 1.68
C GLY A 137 -31.02 -23.17 2.13
N THR A 138 -31.61 -24.15 2.81
CA THR A 138 -32.83 -23.97 3.61
C THR A 138 -32.43 -24.01 5.09
N ASN A 139 -33.23 -23.36 5.94
CA ASN A 139 -33.07 -23.45 7.39
C ASN A 139 -33.46 -24.84 7.92
#